data_AF-A0A7S0GTW3-F1
#
_entry.id   AF-A0A7S0GTW3-F1
#
_cell.length_a   1.000
_cell.length_b   1.000
_cell.length_c   1.000
_cell.angle_alpha   90.00
_cell.angle_beta   90.00
_cell.angle_gamma   90.00
#
_symmetry.space_group_name_H-M   'P 1'
#
loop_
_entity.id
_entity.type
_entity.pdbx_description
1 polymer ?
#
loop_
_entity_poly.entity_id
_entity_poly.type
_entity_poly.pdbx_seq_one_letter_code
_entity_poly.pdbx_strand_id
1 'polypeptide(L)'
;APGGAPSRRGASVVRRATQPDEPTDEDFVLFNSMLASGDIQKAIRDAAVEGKLTPATLGAAYVVFDKCKSLEEDAPVLKTLESVILLITQTLQQLNATPAVRLIDELMTVDPTAEAEAVRAKIAEAYAAKTVTEDDLHASLQMMIEDMASQDEAWEKHVATAATTTDKEEFEQLIAHANGRMEAKRRLSQLQAMTKQ
;
A
#
# COMPACT_ATOMS: atom_id res chain seq x y z
N ALA A 1 23.68 -6.72 30.36
CA ALA A 1 23.69 -5.80 29.21
C ALA A 1 22.25 -5.43 28.92
N PRO A 2 21.87 -4.15 28.78
CA PRO A 2 20.49 -3.80 28.55
C PRO A 2 20.11 -4.24 27.13
N GLY A 3 18.99 -4.97 27.02
CA GLY A 3 18.41 -5.39 25.76
C GLY A 3 18.02 -4.17 24.93
N GLY A 4 18.56 -4.10 23.72
CA GLY A 4 18.16 -3.09 22.74
C GLY A 4 16.69 -3.28 22.41
N ALA A 5 15.87 -2.27 22.69
CA ALA A 5 14.52 -2.22 22.20
C ALA A 5 14.53 -2.29 20.66
N PRO A 6 13.59 -3.02 20.02
CA PRO A 6 13.48 -3.07 18.57
C PRO A 6 13.35 -1.64 18.02
N SER A 7 14.14 -1.35 16.99
CA SER A 7 14.25 -0.03 16.39
C SER A 7 12.89 0.46 15.89
N ARG A 8 12.26 1.38 16.63
CA ARG A 8 11.01 2.08 16.26
C ARG A 8 11.13 2.87 14.93
N ARG A 9 12.32 2.99 14.34
CA ARG A 9 12.56 3.79 13.13
C ARG A 9 11.96 3.15 11.87
N GLY A 10 12.02 1.83 11.70
CA GLY A 10 11.43 1.17 10.52
C GLY A 10 9.90 1.22 10.52
N ALA A 11 9.28 0.90 11.67
CA ALA A 11 7.84 0.88 11.86
C ALA A 11 7.17 2.26 11.69
N SER A 12 7.87 3.34 12.03
CA SER A 12 7.36 4.70 11.91
C SER A 12 7.34 5.23 10.47
N VAL A 13 8.18 4.71 9.57
CA VAL A 13 8.31 5.25 8.21
C VAL A 13 7.23 4.68 7.29
N VAL A 14 6.92 3.38 7.43
CA VAL A 14 5.92 2.69 6.60
C VAL A 14 4.48 3.09 7.01
N ARG A 15 4.17 3.14 8.32
CA ARG A 15 2.84 3.58 8.81
C ARG A 15 2.52 5.04 8.46
N ARG A 16 3.54 5.90 8.40
CA ARG A 16 3.39 7.32 8.07
C ARG A 16 3.24 7.55 6.57
N ALA A 17 3.68 6.61 5.74
CA ALA A 17 3.57 6.72 4.28
C ALA A 17 2.13 6.52 3.75
N THR A 18 1.27 5.84 4.49
CA THR A 18 -0.08 5.42 4.06
C THR A 18 -1.22 5.97 4.90
N GLN A 19 -0.93 6.63 6.03
CA GLN A 19 -1.93 7.42 6.75
C GLN A 19 -1.94 8.85 6.20
N PRO A 20 -3.09 9.36 5.72
CA PRO A 20 -3.17 10.75 5.29
C PRO A 20 -2.88 11.66 6.48
N ASP A 21 -1.82 12.45 6.38
CA ASP A 21 -1.56 13.55 7.29
C ASP A 21 -2.57 14.67 7.01
N GLU A 22 -2.83 15.52 8.00
CA GLU A 22 -3.74 16.66 7.83
C GLU A 22 -3.19 17.61 6.75
N PRO A 23 -3.91 17.84 5.64
CA PRO A 23 -3.41 18.59 4.50
C PRO A 23 -3.31 20.08 4.79
N THR A 24 -2.32 20.73 4.19
CA THR A 24 -2.17 22.19 4.16
C THR A 24 -2.67 22.77 2.83
N ASP A 25 -2.79 24.09 2.74
CA ASP A 25 -3.19 24.77 1.49
C ASP A 25 -2.25 24.42 0.31
N GLU A 26 -0.96 24.21 0.59
CA GLU A 26 0.04 23.82 -0.42
C GLU A 26 -0.24 22.42 -0.99
N ASP A 27 -0.73 21.48 -0.16
CA ASP A 27 -1.12 20.14 -0.58
C ASP A 27 -2.34 20.17 -1.50
N PHE A 28 -3.31 21.04 -1.22
CA PHE A 28 -4.45 21.26 -2.11
C PHE A 28 -4.05 21.91 -3.43
N VAL A 29 -3.13 22.89 -3.39
CA VAL A 29 -2.59 23.51 -4.62
C VAL A 29 -1.88 22.48 -5.47
N LEU A 30 -1.04 21.64 -4.86
CA LEU A 30 -0.34 20.56 -5.56
C LEU A 30 -1.33 19.56 -6.16
N PHE A 31 -2.30 19.07 -5.37
CA PHE A 31 -3.30 18.11 -5.85
C PHE A 31 -4.16 18.69 -6.99
N ASN A 32 -4.62 19.93 -6.87
CA ASN A 32 -5.39 20.58 -7.93
C ASN A 32 -4.56 20.79 -9.21
N SER A 33 -3.26 21.08 -9.07
CA SER A 33 -2.35 21.18 -10.23
C SER A 33 -2.19 19.83 -10.95
N MET A 34 -2.20 18.71 -10.22
CA MET A 34 -2.17 17.37 -10.80
C MET A 34 -3.46 17.07 -11.57
N LEU A 35 -4.62 17.41 -11.01
CA LEU A 35 -5.92 17.26 -11.68
C LEU A 35 -6.01 18.09 -12.97
N ALA A 36 -5.45 19.30 -12.96
CA ALA A 36 -5.45 20.19 -14.12
C ALA A 36 -4.40 19.86 -15.20
N SER A 37 -3.50 18.90 -14.95
CA SER A 37 -2.34 18.65 -15.80
C SER A 37 -2.65 18.00 -17.16
N GLY A 38 -3.81 17.36 -17.31
CA GLY A 38 -4.16 16.56 -18.49
C GLY A 38 -3.46 15.20 -18.59
N ASP A 39 -2.39 14.97 -17.81
CA ASP A 39 -1.72 13.67 -17.64
C ASP A 39 -1.37 13.48 -16.15
N ILE A 40 -2.37 13.03 -15.41
CA ILE A 40 -2.28 12.89 -13.95
C ILE A 40 -1.21 11.90 -13.51
N GLN A 41 -0.97 10.84 -14.30
CA GLN A 41 0.03 9.84 -13.95
C GLN A 41 1.44 10.42 -13.99
N LYS A 42 1.71 11.23 -15.03
CA LYS A 42 2.98 11.92 -15.12
C LYS A 42 3.12 12.97 -14.02
N ALA A 43 2.09 13.76 -13.74
CA ALA A 43 2.13 14.78 -12.70
C ALA A 43 2.42 14.20 -11.30
N ILE A 44 1.82 13.05 -10.97
CA ILE A 44 2.07 12.35 -9.69
C ILE A 44 3.51 11.83 -9.62
N ARG A 45 4.04 11.26 -10.71
CA ARG A 45 5.43 10.78 -10.78
C ARG A 45 6.44 11.92 -10.70
N ASP A 46 6.19 13.03 -11.38
CA ASP A 46 7.08 14.19 -11.36
C ASP A 46 7.12 14.81 -9.96
N ALA A 47 5.95 14.98 -9.31
CA ALA A 47 5.88 15.46 -7.93
C ALA A 47 6.58 14.52 -6.93
N ALA A 48 6.51 13.21 -7.18
CA ALA A 48 7.23 12.19 -6.42
C ALA A 48 8.76 12.32 -6.56
N VAL A 49 9.27 12.49 -7.79
CA VAL A 49 10.70 12.67 -8.07
C VAL A 49 11.22 13.99 -7.49
N GLU A 50 10.40 15.04 -7.52
CA GLU A 50 10.73 16.35 -6.93
C GLU A 50 10.63 16.37 -5.39
N GLY A 51 10.18 15.27 -4.76
CA GLY A 51 10.03 15.17 -3.30
C GLY A 51 8.86 15.99 -2.74
N LYS A 52 7.92 16.40 -3.59
CA LYS A 52 6.74 17.19 -3.21
C LYS A 52 5.52 16.32 -2.88
N LEU A 53 5.48 15.09 -3.40
CA LEU A 53 4.40 14.15 -3.10
C LEU A 53 4.58 13.61 -1.67
N THR A 54 3.63 13.92 -0.79
CA THR A 54 3.67 13.49 0.62
C THR A 54 2.34 12.85 1.06
N PRO A 55 2.28 12.18 2.23
CA PRO A 55 1.03 11.72 2.82
C PRO A 55 -0.01 12.83 3.03
N ALA A 56 0.41 14.09 3.22
CA ALA A 56 -0.50 15.22 3.32
C ALA A 56 -1.19 15.53 1.96
N THR A 57 -0.50 15.31 0.84
CA THR A 57 -1.10 15.40 -0.50
C THR A 57 -2.15 14.32 -0.73
N LEU A 58 -1.94 13.11 -0.17
CA LEU A 58 -2.96 12.06 -0.14
C LEU A 58 -4.16 12.46 0.74
N GLY A 59 -3.92 13.12 1.87
CA GLY A 59 -4.96 13.71 2.73
C GLY A 59 -5.82 14.74 2.00
N ALA A 60 -5.20 15.63 1.22
CA ALA A 60 -5.91 16.61 0.39
C ALA A 60 -6.83 15.91 -0.64
N ALA A 61 -6.37 14.83 -1.27
CA ALA A 61 -7.16 14.05 -2.22
C ALA A 61 -8.40 13.42 -1.57
N TYR A 62 -8.27 12.86 -0.36
CA TYR A 62 -9.40 12.32 0.39
C TYR A 62 -10.41 13.41 0.79
N VAL A 63 -9.94 14.57 1.24
CA VAL A 63 -10.84 15.70 1.58
C VAL A 63 -11.65 16.15 0.36
N VAL A 64 -11.01 16.25 -0.81
CA VAL A 64 -11.70 16.60 -2.07
C VAL A 64 -12.71 15.52 -2.46
N PHE A 65 -12.33 14.24 -2.33
CA PHE A 65 -13.23 13.12 -2.62
C PHE A 65 -14.46 13.10 -1.72
N ASP A 66 -14.28 13.21 -0.41
CA ASP A 66 -15.40 13.27 0.55
C ASP A 66 -16.29 14.48 0.30
N LYS A 67 -15.70 15.62 -0.10
CA LYS A 67 -16.48 16.80 -0.48
C LYS A 67 -17.31 16.54 -1.73
N CYS A 68 -16.75 15.96 -2.79
CA CYS A 68 -17.48 15.61 -4.01
C CYS A 68 -18.61 14.62 -3.72
N LYS A 69 -18.36 13.63 -2.86
CA LYS A 69 -19.37 12.68 -2.40
C LYS A 69 -20.50 13.35 -1.63
N SER A 70 -20.18 14.30 -0.75
CA SER A 70 -21.18 15.09 -0.01
C SER A 70 -22.03 16.02 -0.88
N LEU A 71 -21.52 16.38 -2.05
CA LEU A 71 -22.20 17.21 -3.04
C LEU A 71 -22.98 16.37 -4.07
N GLU A 72 -22.99 15.05 -3.92
CA GLU A 72 -23.65 14.12 -4.84
C GLU A 72 -23.18 14.27 -6.29
N GLU A 73 -21.88 14.50 -6.48
CA GLU A 73 -21.24 14.56 -7.80
C GLU A 73 -21.42 13.26 -8.58
N ASP A 74 -21.35 13.37 -9.91
CA ASP A 74 -21.58 12.26 -10.82
C ASP A 74 -20.64 11.07 -10.55
N ALA A 75 -21.18 9.84 -10.62
CA ALA A 75 -20.42 8.61 -10.35
C ALA A 75 -19.10 8.46 -11.14
N PRO A 76 -19.00 8.87 -12.43
CA PRO A 76 -17.73 8.88 -13.15
C PRO A 76 -16.66 9.80 -12.53
N VAL A 77 -17.07 10.92 -11.94
CA VAL A 77 -16.17 11.87 -11.25
C VAL A 77 -15.61 11.22 -9.99
N LEU A 78 -16.47 10.62 -9.18
CA LEU A 78 -16.07 9.91 -7.95
C LEU A 78 -15.11 8.75 -8.28
N LYS A 79 -15.42 7.95 -9.30
CA LYS A 79 -14.55 6.85 -9.74
C LYS A 79 -13.18 7.32 -10.25
N THR A 80 -13.16 8.48 -10.91
CA THR A 80 -11.90 9.09 -11.36
C THR A 80 -11.06 9.52 -10.16
N LEU A 81 -11.66 10.18 -9.16
CA LEU A 81 -10.96 10.60 -7.95
C LEU A 81 -10.45 9.40 -7.13
N GLU A 82 -11.23 8.31 -7.01
CA GLU A 82 -10.76 7.06 -6.39
C GLU A 82 -9.53 6.49 -7.10
N SER A 83 -9.54 6.49 -8.44
CA SER A 83 -8.41 6.01 -9.25
C SER A 83 -7.15 6.85 -9.03
N VAL A 84 -7.31 8.17 -8.88
CA VAL A 84 -6.21 9.11 -8.58
C VAL A 84 -5.66 8.88 -7.18
N ILE A 85 -6.54 8.74 -6.18
CA ILE A 85 -6.17 8.43 -4.79
C ILE A 85 -5.36 7.14 -4.74
N LEU A 86 -5.81 6.09 -5.43
CA LEU A 86 -5.09 4.82 -5.51
C LEU A 86 -3.68 5.01 -6.09
N LEU A 87 -3.54 5.80 -7.15
CA LEU A 87 -2.26 6.04 -7.79
C LEU A 87 -1.30 6.84 -6.90
N ILE A 88 -1.79 7.87 -6.21
CA ILE A 88 -1.00 8.61 -5.21
C ILE A 88 -0.54 7.69 -4.09
N THR A 89 -1.46 6.83 -3.60
CA THR A 89 -1.17 5.87 -2.53
C THR A 89 -0.06 4.90 -2.95
N GLN A 90 -0.17 4.29 -4.13
CA GLN A 90 0.84 3.39 -4.67
C GLN A 90 2.20 4.09 -4.86
N THR A 91 2.18 5.33 -5.36
CA THR A 91 3.41 6.10 -5.58
C THR A 91 4.09 6.44 -4.25
N LEU A 92 3.33 6.85 -3.23
CA LEU A 92 3.86 7.11 -1.88
C LEU A 92 4.40 5.85 -1.21
N GLN A 93 3.73 4.71 -1.39
CA GLN A 93 4.21 3.41 -0.91
C GLN A 93 5.55 3.04 -1.55
N GLN A 94 5.73 3.30 -2.85
CA GLN A 94 6.99 3.04 -3.56
C GLN A 94 8.12 4.00 -3.14
N LEU A 95 7.81 5.29 -2.97
CA LEU A 95 8.79 6.30 -2.52
C LEU A 95 9.31 6.05 -1.11
N ASN A 96 8.41 5.65 -0.21
CA ASN A 96 8.73 5.37 1.19
C ASN A 96 9.03 3.88 1.46
N ALA A 97 9.11 3.05 0.43
CA ALA A 97 9.44 1.63 0.58
C ALA A 97 10.84 1.51 1.19
N THR A 98 10.88 1.10 2.45
CA THR A 98 12.13 0.74 3.13
C THR A 98 12.82 -0.38 2.32
N PRO A 99 14.14 -0.54 2.44
CA PRO A 99 14.84 -1.67 1.82
C PRO A 99 14.18 -3.02 2.13
N ALA A 100 13.57 -3.16 3.31
CA ALA A 100 12.79 -4.33 3.71
C ALA A 100 11.51 -4.49 2.89
N VAL A 101 10.74 -3.41 2.67
CA VAL A 101 9.53 -3.41 1.84
C VAL A 101 9.85 -3.75 0.38
N ARG A 102 10.96 -3.22 -0.16
CA ARG A 102 11.43 -3.55 -1.52
C ARG A 102 11.81 -5.02 -1.66
N LEU A 103 12.50 -5.56 -0.65
CA LEU A 103 12.83 -6.98 -0.61
C LEU A 103 11.56 -7.84 -0.54
N ILE A 104 10.56 -7.45 0.27
CA ILE A 104 9.28 -8.18 0.33
C ILE A 104 8.58 -8.16 -1.02
N ASP A 105 8.52 -7.02 -1.71
CA ASP A 105 7.91 -6.90 -3.04
C ASP A 105 8.59 -7.83 -4.06
N GLU A 106 9.93 -7.91 -4.05
CA GLU A 106 10.69 -8.83 -4.88
C GLU A 106 10.39 -10.30 -4.53
N LEU A 107 10.33 -10.64 -3.24
CA LEU A 107 10.02 -12.00 -2.78
C LEU A 107 8.60 -12.44 -3.10
N MET A 108 7.64 -11.51 -3.20
CA MET A 108 6.25 -11.80 -3.57
C MET A 108 6.10 -12.24 -5.04
N THR A 109 7.09 -11.97 -5.89
CA THR A 109 7.14 -12.43 -7.29
C THR A 109 7.57 -13.89 -7.43
N VAL A 110 8.16 -14.46 -6.39
CA VAL A 110 8.63 -15.85 -6.30
C VAL A 110 7.60 -16.65 -5.50
N ASP A 111 7.32 -17.90 -5.85
CA ASP A 111 6.42 -18.74 -5.02
C ASP A 111 7.20 -19.27 -3.80
N PRO A 112 6.92 -18.80 -2.57
CA PRO A 112 7.66 -19.23 -1.40
C PRO A 112 7.42 -20.70 -1.03
N THR A 113 6.36 -21.33 -1.55
CA THR A 113 6.10 -22.77 -1.37
C THR A 113 6.95 -23.62 -2.32
N ALA A 114 7.04 -23.21 -3.60
CA ALA A 114 7.75 -23.98 -4.62
C ALA A 114 9.26 -23.69 -4.65
N GLU A 115 9.65 -22.46 -4.30
CA GLU A 115 11.01 -21.93 -4.49
C GLU A 115 11.63 -21.48 -3.15
N ALA A 116 11.37 -22.23 -2.09
CA ALA A 116 11.78 -21.88 -0.73
C ALA A 116 13.30 -21.61 -0.59
N GLU A 117 14.15 -22.38 -1.28
CA GLU A 117 15.61 -22.17 -1.26
C GLU A 117 16.02 -20.84 -1.92
N ALA A 118 15.37 -20.45 -3.03
CA ALA A 118 15.65 -19.18 -3.69
C ALA A 118 15.23 -17.99 -2.82
N VAL A 119 14.09 -18.11 -2.13
CA VAL A 119 13.62 -17.12 -1.15
C VAL A 119 14.60 -16.98 0.01
N ARG A 120 15.05 -18.10 0.61
CA ARG A 120 16.06 -18.08 1.69
C ARG A 120 17.38 -17.46 1.23
N ALA A 121 17.83 -17.79 0.03
CA ALA A 121 19.07 -17.24 -0.53
C ALA A 121 19.00 -15.71 -0.68
N LYS A 122 17.89 -15.18 -1.22
CA LYS A 122 17.68 -13.71 -1.35
C LYS A 122 17.63 -13.01 0.01
N ILE A 123 16.96 -13.60 1.00
CA ILE A 123 16.93 -13.06 2.37
C ILE A 123 18.34 -13.05 2.96
N ALA A 124 19.08 -14.15 2.84
CA ALA A 124 20.45 -14.26 3.35
C ALA A 124 21.41 -13.27 2.67
N GLU A 125 21.26 -13.05 1.35
CA GLU A 125 22.03 -12.06 0.60
C GLU A 125 21.78 -10.63 1.10
N ALA A 126 20.51 -10.26 1.32
CA ALA A 126 20.14 -8.94 1.86
C ALA A 126 20.68 -8.71 3.28
N TYR A 127 20.66 -9.74 4.13
CA TYR A 127 21.26 -9.68 5.48
C TYR A 127 22.78 -9.57 5.41
N ALA A 128 23.45 -10.34 4.55
CA ALA A 128 24.90 -10.28 4.36
C ALA A 128 25.36 -8.91 3.83
N ALA A 129 24.57 -8.31 2.93
CA ALA A 129 24.79 -6.96 2.41
C ALA A 129 24.47 -5.85 3.42
N LYS A 130 23.85 -6.18 4.57
CA LYS A 130 23.38 -5.23 5.60
C LYS A 130 22.42 -4.17 5.05
N THR A 131 21.73 -4.47 3.95
CA THR A 131 20.71 -3.60 3.37
C THR A 131 19.41 -3.67 4.15
N VAL A 132 19.17 -4.80 4.83
CA VAL A 132 17.99 -5.08 5.66
C VAL A 132 18.44 -5.81 6.93
N THR A 133 17.78 -5.54 8.06
CA THR A 133 17.96 -6.33 9.29
C THR A 133 16.79 -7.30 9.48
N GLU A 134 17.02 -8.37 10.25
CA GLU A 134 15.97 -9.35 10.57
C GLU A 134 14.75 -8.68 11.23
N ASP A 135 14.98 -7.78 12.19
CA ASP A 135 13.94 -7.02 12.87
C ASP A 135 13.15 -6.13 11.89
N ASP A 136 13.82 -5.43 10.97
CA ASP A 136 13.16 -4.55 10.00
C ASP A 136 12.32 -5.35 8.99
N LEU A 137 12.81 -6.50 8.54
CA LEU A 137 12.08 -7.38 7.62
C LEU A 137 10.86 -8.00 8.31
N HIS A 138 11.04 -8.49 9.54
CA HIS A 138 9.96 -9.09 10.31
C HIS A 138 8.86 -8.06 10.66
N ALA A 139 9.25 -6.87 11.10
CA ALA A 139 8.31 -5.79 11.39
C ALA A 139 7.53 -5.34 10.15
N SER A 140 8.20 -5.25 9.00
CA SER A 140 7.55 -4.88 7.73
C SER A 140 6.55 -5.94 7.26
N LEU A 141 6.90 -7.23 7.36
CA LEU A 141 5.99 -8.34 7.05
C LEU A 141 4.78 -8.39 7.99
N GLN A 142 5.01 -8.23 9.31
CA GLN A 142 3.94 -8.21 10.30
C GLN A 142 2.96 -7.06 10.03
N MET A 143 3.47 -5.86 9.73
CA MET A 143 2.63 -4.72 9.39
C MET A 143 1.80 -4.95 8.12
N MET A 144 2.40 -5.47 7.05
CA MET A 144 1.66 -5.76 5.81
C MET A 144 0.52 -6.78 6.06
N ILE A 145 0.75 -7.79 6.89
CA ILE A 145 -0.27 -8.78 7.27
C ILE A 145 -1.40 -8.11 8.08
N GLU A 146 -1.06 -7.23 9.03
CA GLU A 146 -2.04 -6.47 9.83
C GLU A 146 -2.86 -5.51 8.97
N ASP A 147 -2.21 -4.77 8.07
CA ASP A 147 -2.87 -3.85 7.14
C ASP A 147 -3.84 -4.61 6.22
N MET A 148 -3.43 -5.77 5.69
CA MET A 148 -4.32 -6.64 4.92
C MET A 148 -5.53 -7.11 5.73
N ALA A 149 -5.36 -7.41 7.03
CA ALA A 149 -6.47 -7.79 7.89
C ALA A 149 -7.47 -6.64 8.10
N SER A 150 -7.00 -5.40 8.28
CA SER A 150 -7.89 -4.22 8.38
C SER A 150 -8.64 -3.95 7.07
N GLN A 151 -7.96 -4.15 5.93
CA GLN A 151 -8.56 -4.02 4.62
C GLN A 151 -9.55 -5.16 4.33
N ASP A 152 -9.36 -6.35 4.91
CA ASP A 152 -10.31 -7.46 4.77
C ASP A 152 -11.63 -7.13 5.47
N GLU A 153 -11.60 -6.49 6.64
CA GLU A 153 -12.81 -6.05 7.34
C GLU A 153 -13.59 -4.98 6.54
N ALA A 154 -12.86 -4.04 5.92
CA ALA A 154 -13.45 -3.05 5.01
C ALA A 154 -14.01 -3.71 3.73
N TRP A 155 -13.31 -4.72 3.20
CA TRP A 155 -13.73 -5.48 2.03
C TRP A 155 -14.92 -6.38 2.31
N GLU A 156 -14.99 -7.08 3.44
CA GLU A 156 -16.14 -7.89 3.85
C GLU A 156 -17.42 -7.03 3.95
N LYS A 157 -17.29 -5.80 4.47
CA LYS A 157 -18.39 -4.82 4.48
C LYS A 157 -18.80 -4.40 3.06
N HIS A 158 -17.85 -4.25 2.15
CA HIS A 158 -18.10 -3.94 0.74
C HIS A 158 -18.76 -5.10 -0.01
N VAL A 159 -18.32 -6.34 0.24
CA VAL A 159 -18.91 -7.58 -0.33
C VAL A 159 -20.30 -7.83 0.21
N ALA A 160 -20.55 -7.60 1.50
CA ALA A 160 -21.90 -7.71 2.08
C ALA A 160 -22.88 -6.73 1.41
N THR A 161 -22.39 -5.57 0.98
CA THR A 161 -23.17 -4.58 0.23
C THR A 161 -23.35 -5.02 -1.23
N ALA A 162 -22.29 -5.51 -1.88
CA ALA A 162 -22.31 -5.92 -3.27
C ALA A 162 -22.97 -7.29 -3.52
N ALA A 163 -23.06 -8.19 -2.54
CA ALA A 163 -23.77 -9.47 -2.65
C ALA A 163 -25.30 -9.30 -2.83
N THR A 164 -25.79 -8.07 -2.71
CA THR A 164 -27.18 -7.71 -3.02
C THR A 164 -27.38 -7.20 -4.46
N THR A 165 -26.29 -7.03 -5.22
CA THR A 165 -26.33 -6.62 -6.64
C THR A 165 -26.66 -7.81 -7.54
N THR A 166 -27.35 -7.55 -8.65
CA THR A 166 -27.73 -8.55 -9.66
C THR A 166 -26.74 -8.63 -10.82
N ASP A 167 -25.63 -7.88 -10.73
CA ASP A 167 -24.61 -7.82 -11.77
C ASP A 167 -23.58 -8.94 -11.61
N LYS A 168 -23.57 -9.83 -12.61
CA LYS A 168 -22.71 -11.00 -12.63
C LYS A 168 -21.23 -10.63 -12.83
N GLU A 169 -20.94 -9.56 -13.56
CA GLU A 169 -19.56 -9.12 -13.81
C GLU A 169 -18.94 -8.53 -12.54
N GLU A 170 -19.70 -7.74 -11.77
CA GLU A 170 -19.25 -7.23 -10.47
C GLU A 170 -19.01 -8.36 -9.47
N PHE A 171 -19.88 -9.39 -9.47
CA PHE A 171 -19.70 -10.56 -8.61
C PHE A 171 -18.44 -11.37 -8.98
N GLU A 172 -18.18 -11.61 -10.27
CA GLU A 172 -16.98 -12.32 -10.73
C GLU A 172 -15.69 -11.55 -10.40
N GLN A 173 -15.71 -10.21 -10.53
CA GLN A 173 -14.58 -9.36 -10.11
C GLN A 173 -14.34 -9.41 -8.59
N LEU A 174 -15.40 -9.43 -7.78
CA LEU A 174 -15.29 -9.57 -6.32
C LEU A 174 -14.65 -10.91 -5.92
N ILE A 175 -15.02 -12.01 -6.57
CA ILE A 175 -14.44 -13.33 -6.31
C ILE A 175 -12.96 -13.39 -6.75
N ALA A 176 -12.63 -12.83 -7.92
CA ALA A 176 -11.24 -12.75 -8.37
C ALA A 176 -10.37 -11.93 -7.39
N HIS A 177 -10.90 -10.80 -6.91
CA HIS A 177 -10.24 -9.97 -5.91
C HIS A 177 -10.07 -10.69 -4.56
N ALA A 178 -11.09 -11.43 -4.12
CA ALA A 178 -11.02 -12.25 -2.89
C ALA A 178 -9.90 -13.30 -2.97
N ASN A 179 -9.83 -14.03 -4.10
CA ASN A 179 -8.82 -15.07 -4.31
C ASN A 179 -7.40 -14.48 -4.37
N GLY A 180 -7.24 -13.33 -5.05
CA GLY A 180 -5.96 -12.61 -5.08
C GLY A 180 -5.50 -12.17 -3.68
N ARG A 181 -6.41 -11.67 -2.85
CA ARG A 181 -6.11 -11.28 -1.45
C ARG A 181 -5.72 -12.48 -0.59
N MET A 182 -6.45 -13.59 -0.67
CA MET A 182 -6.13 -14.80 0.09
C MET A 182 -4.74 -15.34 -0.25
N GLU A 183 -4.39 -15.38 -1.54
CA GLU A 183 -3.08 -15.87 -1.97
C GLU A 183 -1.95 -14.92 -1.53
N ALA A 184 -2.14 -13.60 -1.63
CA ALA A 184 -1.16 -12.63 -1.13
C ALA A 184 -0.93 -12.78 0.38
N LYS A 185 -1.99 -13.00 1.16
CA LYS A 185 -1.90 -13.22 2.62
C LYS A 185 -1.18 -14.52 2.96
N ARG A 186 -1.44 -15.59 2.19
CA ARG A 186 -0.75 -16.88 2.31
C ARG A 186 0.75 -16.72 2.08
N ARG A 187 1.13 -16.03 1.00
CA ARG A 187 2.54 -15.78 0.66
C ARG A 187 3.25 -14.95 1.72
N LEU A 188 2.67 -13.83 2.16
CA LEU A 188 3.26 -13.00 3.22
C LEU A 188 3.45 -13.76 4.54
N SER A 189 2.48 -14.60 4.92
CA SER A 189 2.59 -15.44 6.12
C SER A 189 3.70 -16.48 6.00
N GLN A 190 3.88 -17.07 4.82
CA GLN A 190 4.97 -18.02 4.54
C GLN A 190 6.34 -17.33 4.58
N LEU A 191 6.46 -16.16 3.94
CA LEU A 191 7.67 -15.34 4.01
C LEU A 191 8.01 -15.01 5.46
N GLN A 192 7.04 -14.60 6.26
CA GLN A 192 7.24 -14.30 7.69
C GLN A 192 7.73 -15.50 8.51
N ALA A 193 7.27 -16.71 8.20
CA ALA A 193 7.76 -17.92 8.86
C ALA A 193 9.22 -18.24 8.49
N MET A 194 9.64 -17.88 7.28
CA MET A 194 10.99 -18.12 6.77
C MET A 194 12.01 -17.11 7.27
N THR A 195 11.59 -15.92 7.73
CA THR A 195 12.51 -14.92 8.31
C THR A 195 12.88 -15.18 9.77
N LYS A 196 12.25 -16.14 10.47
CA LYS A 196 12.49 -16.48 11.89
C LYS A 196 13.47 -17.64 12.11
N GLN A 197 14.08 -18.17 11.04
CA GLN A 197 14.98 -19.33 11.06
C GLN A 197 16.42 -18.90 10.81
#